data_AF-A0A2E2Y9Z5-F1
#
_entry.id   AF-A0A2E2Y9Z5-F1
#
_cell.length_a   1.000
_cell.length_b   1.000
_cell.length_c   1.000
_cell.angle_alpha   90.00
_cell.angle_beta   90.00
_cell.angle_gamma   90.00
#
_symmetry.space_group_name_H-M   'P 1'
#
loop_
_entity.id
_entity.type
_entity.pdbx_description
1 polymer ?
#
loop_
_entity_poly.entity_id
_entity_poly.type
_entity_poly.pdbx_seq_one_letter_code
_entity_poly.pdbx_strand_id
1 'polypeptide(L)'
;MKKLLKIFSILGIACLLSGAMLTQLTAQEQDQQPTDPNAYKMPGMMKLPTYIDCGPYNEILAIVQGQNGEMPFALFESFIQIPNGQLLKGPAALYVNRETGSWSVVVEIESAGLCITQFGGRFGPAKAPGVSL
;
A
#
# COMPACT_ATOMS: atom_id res chain seq x y z
N MET A 1 51.53 38.74 -19.37
CA MET A 1 50.10 39.14 -19.44
C MET A 1 49.24 38.39 -20.46
N LYS A 2 49.73 37.38 -21.20
CA LYS A 2 48.88 36.57 -22.12
C LYS A 2 48.40 35.22 -21.56
N LYS A 3 49.01 34.73 -20.48
CA LYS A 3 48.60 33.47 -19.81
C LYS A 3 47.52 33.67 -18.73
N LEU A 4 47.48 34.82 -18.05
CA LEU A 4 46.43 35.12 -17.07
C LEU A 4 45.06 35.38 -17.74
N LEU A 5 45.02 36.00 -18.92
CA LEU A 5 43.77 36.32 -19.62
C LEU A 5 43.03 35.06 -20.13
N LYS A 6 43.76 33.97 -20.39
CA LYS A 6 43.17 32.69 -20.83
C LYS A 6 42.52 31.90 -19.69
N ILE A 7 42.93 32.11 -18.44
CA ILE A 7 42.40 31.37 -17.29
C ILE A 7 41.02 31.91 -16.89
N PHE A 8 40.82 33.23 -16.95
CA PHE A 8 39.52 33.84 -16.67
C PHE A 8 38.46 33.53 -17.74
N SER A 9 38.86 33.31 -18.99
CA SER A 9 37.93 32.96 -20.06
C SER A 9 37.43 31.51 -19.99
N ILE A 10 38.13 30.62 -19.28
CA ILE A 10 37.69 29.23 -19.08
C ILE A 10 36.81 29.11 -17.81
N LEU A 11 37.08 29.90 -16.77
CA LEU A 11 36.22 29.91 -15.58
C LEU A 11 34.85 30.58 -15.81
N GLY A 12 34.74 31.54 -16.73
CA GLY A 12 33.47 32.22 -17.04
C GLY A 12 32.43 31.35 -17.78
N ILE A 13 32.86 30.27 -18.43
CA ILE A 13 31.98 29.38 -19.20
C ILE A 13 31.49 28.19 -18.36
N ALA A 14 32.20 27.82 -17.30
CA ALA A 14 31.82 26.70 -16.43
C ALA A 14 30.68 27.04 -15.44
N CYS A 15 30.44 28.32 -15.11
CA CYS A 15 29.38 28.72 -14.18
C CYS A 15 27.99 28.89 -14.83
N LEU A 16 27.87 28.79 -16.16
CA LEU A 16 26.56 28.87 -16.85
C LEU A 16 25.87 27.50 -17.02
N LEU A 17 26.47 26.41 -16.55
CA LEU A 17 25.91 25.05 -16.66
C LEU A 17 25.33 24.48 -15.35
N SER A 18 25.31 25.26 -14.26
CA SER A 18 24.83 24.79 -12.95
C SER A 18 23.53 25.45 -12.48
N GLY A 19 22.82 26.14 -13.39
CA GLY A 19 21.62 26.94 -13.08
C GLY A 19 20.27 26.30 -13.39
N ALA A 20 20.19 24.98 -13.57
CA ALA A 20 18.91 24.27 -13.72
C ALA A 20 18.66 23.33 -12.53
N MET A 21 18.69 23.86 -11.30
CA MET A 21 17.93 23.25 -10.22
C MET A 21 16.48 23.70 -10.37
N LEU A 22 15.61 22.79 -10.76
CA LEU A 22 14.35 22.55 -10.07
C LEU A 22 13.76 21.29 -10.69
N THR A 23 14.03 20.21 -9.98
CA THR A 23 13.19 19.02 -9.89
C THR A 23 11.73 19.41 -10.09
N GLN A 24 11.22 19.23 -11.32
CA GLN A 24 9.84 18.83 -11.45
C GLN A 24 9.80 17.39 -10.90
N LEU A 25 9.67 17.28 -9.56
CA LEU A 25 8.76 16.25 -9.06
C LEU A 25 7.44 16.63 -9.72
N THR A 26 7.16 16.04 -10.88
CA THR A 26 5.77 15.77 -11.21
C THR A 26 5.32 14.91 -10.04
N ALA A 27 4.68 15.55 -9.06
CA ALA A 27 3.67 14.88 -8.26
C ALA A 27 2.85 14.13 -9.30
N GLN A 28 3.02 12.81 -9.33
CA GLN A 28 2.23 11.95 -10.16
C GLN A 28 0.83 12.23 -9.65
N GLU A 29 0.08 13.05 -10.39
CA GLU A 29 -1.33 13.30 -10.16
C GLU A 29 -1.93 11.91 -10.22
N GLN A 30 -2.17 11.35 -9.04
CA GLN A 30 -2.78 10.06 -8.89
C GLN A 30 -4.14 10.28 -9.54
N ASP A 31 -4.34 9.73 -10.74
CA ASP A 31 -5.62 9.79 -11.45
C ASP A 31 -6.70 9.41 -10.45
N GLN A 32 -7.30 10.42 -9.83
CA GLN A 32 -8.57 10.29 -9.15
C GLN A 32 -9.55 10.25 -10.29
N GLN A 33 -9.59 9.08 -10.97
CA GLN A 33 -10.73 8.70 -11.76
C GLN A 33 -11.94 8.99 -10.87
N PRO A 34 -12.88 9.86 -11.29
CA PRO A 34 -14.09 10.10 -10.53
C PRO A 34 -14.85 8.77 -10.51
N THR A 35 -14.62 7.95 -9.49
CA THR A 35 -15.45 6.78 -9.25
C THR A 35 -16.77 7.34 -8.79
N ASP A 36 -17.72 7.46 -9.71
CA ASP A 36 -19.13 7.56 -9.36
C ASP A 36 -19.36 6.51 -8.26
N PRO A 37 -19.73 6.92 -7.04
CA PRO A 37 -19.88 5.99 -5.91
C PRO A 37 -20.95 4.92 -6.18
N ASN A 38 -21.71 5.04 -7.28
CA ASN A 38 -22.72 4.09 -7.75
C ASN A 38 -22.26 3.19 -8.92
N ALA A 39 -21.04 3.33 -9.44
CA ALA A 39 -20.65 2.73 -10.73
C ALA A 39 -20.36 1.22 -10.70
N TYR A 40 -20.24 0.58 -9.52
CA TYR A 40 -20.01 -0.86 -9.44
C TYR A 40 -21.20 -1.60 -8.79
N LYS A 41 -22.22 -1.84 -9.63
CA LYS A 41 -23.30 -2.79 -9.31
C LYS A 41 -22.93 -4.16 -9.88
N MET A 42 -22.61 -5.12 -9.02
CA MET A 42 -22.52 -6.54 -9.40
C MET A 42 -23.91 -7.17 -9.26
N PRO A 43 -24.59 -7.55 -10.36
CA PRO A 43 -25.91 -8.17 -10.28
C PRO A 43 -25.87 -9.43 -9.41
N GLY A 44 -26.83 -9.57 -8.50
CA GLY A 44 -26.92 -10.73 -7.60
C GLY A 44 -25.98 -10.71 -6.39
N MET A 45 -25.17 -9.67 -6.20
CA MET A 45 -24.28 -9.52 -5.04
C MET A 45 -24.84 -8.50 -4.04
N MET A 46 -24.62 -8.76 -2.75
CA MET A 46 -24.92 -7.82 -1.66
C MET A 46 -23.63 -7.38 -0.97
N LYS A 47 -23.62 -6.14 -0.44
CA LYS A 47 -22.53 -5.66 0.42
C LYS A 47 -22.89 -5.96 1.87
N LEU A 48 -21.99 -6.63 2.58
CA LEU A 48 -22.15 -6.87 4.01
C LEU A 48 -21.45 -5.76 4.80
N PRO A 49 -22.04 -5.31 5.93
CA PRO A 49 -21.30 -4.48 6.87
C PRO A 49 -20.21 -5.34 7.53
N THR A 50 -18.96 -4.94 7.40
CA THR A 50 -17.82 -5.56 8.10
C THR A 50 -17.16 -4.56 9.01
N TYR A 51 -16.67 -5.03 10.15
CA TYR A 51 -15.76 -4.26 10.99
C TYR A 51 -14.34 -4.45 10.48
N ILE A 52 -13.55 -3.38 10.57
CA ILE A 52 -12.13 -3.36 10.23
C ILE A 52 -11.45 -2.71 11.43
N ASP A 53 -10.52 -3.43 12.05
CA ASP A 53 -9.80 -2.96 13.23
C ASP A 53 -8.52 -2.26 12.79
N CYS A 54 -8.48 -0.94 12.95
CA CYS A 54 -7.34 -0.10 12.57
C CYS A 54 -6.65 0.50 13.79
N GLY A 55 -5.33 0.66 13.71
CA GLY A 55 -4.58 1.30 14.78
C GLY A 55 -3.10 1.49 14.48
N PRO A 56 -2.34 1.95 15.49
CA PRO A 56 -0.90 2.10 15.40
C PRO A 56 -0.20 0.79 15.04
N TYR A 57 0.90 0.90 14.32
CA TYR A 57 1.67 -0.23 13.80
C TYR A 57 2.04 -1.25 14.89
N ASN A 58 2.54 -0.77 16.03
CA ASN A 58 2.96 -1.60 17.14
C ASN A 58 1.81 -2.40 17.78
N GLU A 59 0.62 -1.81 17.89
CA GLU A 59 -0.56 -2.47 18.48
C GLU A 59 -1.07 -3.58 17.57
N ILE A 60 -1.16 -3.31 16.26
CA ILE A 60 -1.60 -4.31 15.28
C ILE A 60 -0.60 -5.46 15.19
N LEU A 61 0.71 -5.18 15.19
CA LEU A 61 1.72 -6.23 15.21
C LEU A 61 1.75 -7.00 16.52
N ALA A 62 1.47 -6.37 17.66
CA ALA A 62 1.37 -7.07 18.93
C ALA A 62 0.24 -8.11 18.91
N ILE A 63 -0.87 -7.83 18.22
CA ILE A 63 -1.96 -8.81 18.01
C ILE A 63 -1.51 -9.90 17.03
N VAL A 64 -1.16 -9.51 15.81
CA VAL A 64 -0.92 -10.46 14.70
C VAL A 64 0.30 -11.33 14.97
N GLN A 65 1.43 -10.73 15.32
CA GLN A 65 2.68 -11.46 15.55
C GLN A 65 2.82 -11.89 17.01
N GLY A 66 2.50 -11.00 17.95
CA GLY A 66 2.70 -11.28 19.37
C GLY A 66 1.70 -12.28 19.94
N GLN A 67 0.40 -12.07 19.72
CA GLN A 67 -0.65 -12.94 20.28
C GLN A 67 -0.90 -14.18 19.42
N ASN A 68 -0.98 -14.01 18.09
CA ASN A 68 -1.32 -15.13 17.20
C ASN A 68 -0.08 -15.87 16.67
N GLY A 69 1.13 -15.33 16.84
CA GLY A 69 2.35 -15.94 16.30
C GLY A 69 2.37 -15.96 14.76
N GLU A 70 1.59 -15.09 14.11
CA GLU A 70 1.48 -15.08 12.66
C GLU A 70 2.65 -14.30 12.06
N MET A 71 3.29 -14.90 11.06
CA MET A 71 4.44 -14.30 10.37
C MET A 71 4.05 -13.91 8.94
N PRO A 72 4.68 -12.87 8.36
CA PRO A 72 4.34 -12.42 7.00
C PRO A 72 4.60 -13.56 6.00
N PHE A 73 3.57 -13.88 5.23
CA PHE A 73 3.55 -14.98 4.27
C PHE A 73 3.52 -14.48 2.82
N ALA A 74 2.76 -13.43 2.54
CA ALA A 74 2.69 -12.81 1.21
C ALA A 74 2.45 -11.31 1.33
N LEU A 75 2.97 -10.56 0.34
CA LEU A 75 2.74 -9.12 0.18
C LEU A 75 1.95 -8.86 -1.09
N PHE A 76 1.02 -7.91 -1.06
CA PHE A 76 0.16 -7.55 -2.20
C PHE A 76 -0.43 -6.15 -2.02
N GLU A 77 -1.11 -5.64 -3.05
CA GLU A 77 -1.93 -4.43 -2.94
C GLU A 77 -3.37 -4.83 -2.60
N SER A 78 -3.97 -4.16 -1.62
CA SER A 78 -5.35 -4.40 -1.20
C SER A 78 -6.27 -3.25 -1.60
N PHE A 79 -7.52 -3.59 -1.89
CA PHE A 79 -8.59 -2.66 -2.27
C PHE A 79 -9.80 -2.93 -1.37
N ILE A 80 -10.20 -1.93 -0.59
CA ILE A 80 -11.31 -2.05 0.36
C ILE A 80 -12.37 -1.04 -0.03
N GLN A 81 -13.57 -1.52 -0.37
CA GLN A 81 -14.72 -0.63 -0.56
C GLN A 81 -15.45 -0.44 0.76
N ILE A 82 -15.50 0.81 1.24
CA ILE A 82 -16.23 1.16 2.45
C ILE A 82 -17.69 1.58 2.12
N PRO A 83 -18.62 1.62 3.10
CA PRO A 83 -20.05 1.76 2.83
C PRO A 83 -20.48 3.00 2.02
N ASN A 84 -19.71 4.08 2.04
CA ASN A 84 -19.96 5.29 1.23
C ASN A 84 -19.57 5.12 -0.25
N GLY A 85 -19.10 3.94 -0.66
CA GLY A 85 -18.67 3.63 -2.02
C GLY A 85 -17.20 3.94 -2.31
N GLN A 86 -16.50 4.63 -1.41
CA GLN A 86 -15.08 4.96 -1.57
C GLN A 86 -14.23 3.68 -1.55
N LEU A 87 -13.20 3.68 -2.40
CA LEU A 87 -12.21 2.61 -2.47
C LEU A 87 -10.94 3.07 -1.75
N LEU A 88 -10.61 2.41 -0.64
CA LEU A 88 -9.32 2.55 0.02
C LEU A 88 -8.33 1.60 -0.64
N LYS A 89 -7.11 2.07 -0.88
CA LYS A 89 -6.02 1.31 -1.50
C LYS A 89 -4.79 1.40 -0.62
N GLY A 90 -4.02 0.33 -0.55
CA GLY A 90 -2.76 0.35 0.19
C GLY A 90 -1.97 -0.95 0.11
N PRO A 91 -0.68 -0.91 0.48
CA PRO A 91 0.13 -2.12 0.60
C PRO A 91 -0.43 -3.00 1.72
N ALA A 92 -0.36 -4.30 1.51
CA ALA A 92 -0.93 -5.28 2.40
C ALA A 92 -0.04 -6.51 2.54
N ALA A 93 -0.23 -7.21 3.66
CA ALA A 93 0.43 -8.47 3.94
C ALA A 93 -0.57 -9.49 4.50
N LEU A 94 -0.48 -10.72 3.99
CA LEU A 94 -1.08 -11.89 4.61
C LEU A 94 -0.09 -12.43 5.64
N TYR A 95 -0.50 -12.50 6.90
CA TYR A 95 0.22 -13.12 7.99
C TYR A 95 -0.37 -14.49 8.28
N VAL A 96 0.48 -15.48 8.58
CA VAL A 96 0.08 -16.86 8.82
C VAL A 96 0.91 -17.46 9.95
N ASN A 97 0.24 -18.13 10.88
CA ASN A 97 0.86 -19.08 11.78
C ASN A 97 0.67 -20.48 11.18
N ARG A 98 1.76 -21.09 10.71
CA ARG A 98 1.71 -22.39 10.01
C ARG A 98 1.45 -23.57 10.94
N GLU A 99 1.69 -23.41 12.24
CA GLU A 99 1.50 -24.47 13.24
C GLU A 99 0.04 -24.54 13.66
N THR A 100 -0.59 -23.39 13.93
CA THR A 100 -2.00 -23.30 14.36
C THR A 100 -2.97 -23.17 13.18
N GLY A 101 -2.48 -22.72 12.02
CA GLY A 101 -3.28 -22.38 10.85
C GLY A 101 -4.04 -21.06 11.00
N SER A 102 -3.72 -20.20 11.98
CA SER A 102 -4.30 -18.85 12.06
C SER A 102 -3.72 -17.94 10.98
N TRP A 103 -4.51 -16.97 10.54
CA TRP A 103 -4.09 -16.02 9.53
C TRP A 103 -4.81 -14.68 9.65
N SER A 104 -4.16 -13.62 9.19
CA SER A 104 -4.70 -12.25 9.12
C SER A 104 -4.27 -11.55 7.84
N VAL A 105 -5.15 -10.74 7.25
CA VAL A 105 -4.81 -9.78 6.20
C VAL A 105 -4.73 -8.39 6.81
N VAL A 106 -3.53 -7.83 6.79
CA VAL A 106 -3.23 -6.50 7.32
C VAL A 106 -2.95 -5.56 6.16
N VAL A 107 -3.64 -4.42 6.13
CA VAL A 107 -3.50 -3.39 5.10
C VAL A 107 -3.04 -2.10 5.75
N GLU A 108 -2.10 -1.40 5.13
CA GLU A 108 -1.75 -0.04 5.53
C GLU A 108 -2.68 0.96 4.83
N ILE A 109 -3.32 1.81 5.62
CA ILE A 109 -4.21 2.87 5.16
C ILE A 109 -3.65 4.18 5.70
N GLU A 110 -3.29 5.11 4.81
CA GLU A 110 -2.57 6.35 5.14
C GLU A 110 -3.21 7.14 6.29
N SER A 111 -4.55 7.21 6.34
CA SER A 111 -5.28 7.94 7.38
C SER A 111 -5.54 7.16 8.67
N ALA A 112 -5.28 5.85 8.70
CA ALA A 112 -5.71 4.96 9.79
C ALA A 112 -4.60 4.03 10.32
N GLY A 113 -3.40 4.03 9.72
CA GLY A 113 -2.29 3.16 10.12
C GLY A 113 -2.44 1.76 9.55
N LEU A 114 -2.20 0.73 10.38
CA LEU A 114 -2.43 -0.66 9.97
C LEU A 114 -3.85 -1.09 10.33
N CYS A 115 -4.46 -1.87 9.45
CA CYS A 115 -5.82 -2.36 9.61
C CYS A 115 -5.90 -3.87 9.40
N ILE A 116 -6.44 -4.61 10.36
CA ILE A 116 -6.79 -6.03 10.19
C ILE A 116 -8.14 -6.06 9.49
N THR A 117 -8.14 -6.52 8.23
CA THR A 117 -9.32 -6.50 7.36
C THR A 117 -10.03 -7.85 7.29
N GLN A 118 -9.27 -8.93 7.50
CA GLN A 118 -9.74 -10.29 7.51
C GLN A 118 -8.85 -11.09 8.43
N PHE A 119 -9.41 -12.08 9.10
CA PHE A 119 -8.67 -13.04 9.90
C PHE A 119 -9.44 -14.35 9.97
N GLY A 120 -8.74 -15.42 10.31
CA GLY A 120 -9.38 -16.72 10.43
C GLY A 120 -8.42 -17.82 10.89
N GLY A 121 -8.87 -19.05 10.68
CA GLY A 121 -8.11 -20.26 11.01
C GLY A 121 -8.17 -21.29 9.89
N ARG A 122 -7.50 -22.43 10.13
CA ARG A 122 -7.39 -23.55 9.18
C ARG A 122 -6.74 -23.16 7.85
N PHE A 123 -5.80 -22.21 7.89
CA PHE A 123 -4.98 -21.88 6.73
C PHE A 123 -4.19 -23.10 6.26
N GLY A 124 -4.24 -23.38 4.96
CA GLY A 124 -3.59 -24.53 4.37
C GLY A 124 -3.65 -24.49 2.85
N PRO A 125 -2.97 -25.41 2.16
CA PRO A 125 -2.97 -25.45 0.70
C PRO A 125 -4.37 -25.72 0.15
N ALA A 126 -4.73 -25.01 -0.92
CA ALA A 126 -5.97 -25.25 -1.65
C ALA A 126 -5.96 -26.64 -2.32
N LYS A 127 -7.12 -27.31 -2.33
CA LYS A 127 -7.32 -28.58 -3.03
C LYS A 127 -7.83 -28.33 -4.45
N ALA A 128 -6.98 -27.85 -5.37
CA ALA A 128 -7.22 -27.76 -6.83
C ALA A 128 -8.44 -26.90 -7.28
N PRO A 129 -8.62 -26.58 -8.59
CA PRO A 129 -9.59 -25.57 -9.05
C PRO A 129 -11.06 -25.95 -8.81
N GLY A 130 -11.90 -24.97 -8.42
CA GLY A 130 -13.34 -25.13 -8.23
C GLY A 130 -13.79 -25.36 -6.77
N VAL A 131 -12.98 -24.95 -5.79
CA VAL A 131 -13.22 -25.20 -4.37
C VAL A 131 -14.59 -24.66 -3.92
N SER A 132 -15.50 -25.57 -3.59
CA SER A 132 -16.67 -25.27 -2.74
C SER A 132 -16.16 -25.06 -1.31
N LEU A 133 -16.45 -23.88 -0.77
CA LEU A 133 -16.14 -23.49 0.62
C LEU A 133 -16.97 -24.28 1.63
#